data_AF-A0AAN0JFI8-F1
#
_entry.id   AF-A0AAN0JFI8-F1
#
_cell.length_a   1.000
_cell.length_b   1.000
_cell.length_c   1.000
_cell.angle_alpha   90.00
_cell.angle_beta   90.00
_cell.angle_gamma   90.00
#
_symmetry.space_group_name_H-M   'P 1'
#
loop_
_entity.id
_entity.type
_entity.pdbx_description
1 polymer ?
#
loop_
_entity_poly.entity_id
_entity_poly.type
_entity_poly.pdbx_seq_one_letter_code
_entity_poly.pdbx_strand_id
1 'polypeptide(L)'
;MEPILPVIEEFPNDVTSEEGREVLLKVKFKGTPTPSFNWYHNGEPVTDDYAHELRGDGSLLLVSVEEKHKGTYRFVANNDAGTVNQQVVLTVAVEEARMPSNDTSAGKSGKNLIPVEQFGEFVANGHAKGNEGFRNQFMVRSISFTLFASYVILCYFC
;
A
#
# COMPACT_ATOMS: atom_id res chain seq x y z
N MET A 1 23.57 39.52 9.78
CA MET A 1 22.87 38.72 8.76
C MET A 1 21.39 38.85 9.04
N GLU A 2 20.58 39.03 8.00
CA GLU A 2 19.13 39.01 8.15
C GLU A 2 18.68 37.57 8.40
N PRO A 3 17.70 37.32 9.30
CA PRO A 3 17.23 35.98 9.53
C PRO A 3 16.42 35.47 8.33
N ILE A 4 16.68 34.22 7.92
CA ILE A 4 16.03 33.52 6.82
C ILE A 4 14.95 32.62 7.41
N LEU A 5 13.71 32.79 6.93
CA LEU A 5 12.58 31.94 7.27
C LEU A 5 12.91 30.45 7.05
N PRO A 6 12.45 29.55 7.93
CA PRO A 6 12.70 28.15 7.70
C PRO A 6 11.90 27.67 6.48
N VAL A 7 12.50 26.78 5.71
CA VAL A 7 11.93 26.18 4.50
C VAL A 7 12.16 24.68 4.53
N ILE A 8 11.13 23.91 4.17
CA ILE A 8 11.22 22.47 3.99
C ILE A 8 11.57 22.22 2.52
N GLU A 9 12.78 21.70 2.27
CA GLU A 9 13.28 21.40 0.92
C GLU A 9 12.83 20.01 0.44
N GLU A 10 12.79 19.03 1.35
CA GLU A 10 12.40 17.65 1.06
C GLU A 10 11.51 17.13 2.19
N PHE A 11 10.40 16.48 1.83
CA PHE A 11 9.44 15.90 2.77
C PHE A 11 8.81 14.65 2.14
N PRO A 12 8.51 13.59 2.92
CA PRO A 12 7.89 12.40 2.36
C PRO A 12 6.43 12.69 1.94
N ASN A 13 5.98 12.02 0.88
CA ASN A 13 4.55 11.88 0.59
C ASN A 13 3.96 10.77 1.46
N ASP A 14 2.65 10.54 1.35
CA ASP A 14 1.95 9.48 2.08
C ASP A 14 2.64 8.12 1.96
N VAL A 15 2.89 7.51 3.11
CA VAL A 15 3.65 6.26 3.24
C VAL A 15 2.68 5.15 3.61
N THR A 16 2.77 4.00 2.94
CA THR A 16 2.12 2.77 3.37
C THR A 16 3.19 1.75 3.71
N SER A 17 3.15 1.20 4.91
CA SER A 17 4.10 0.19 5.38
C SER A 17 3.35 -0.98 6.00
N GLU A 18 3.99 -2.14 6.05
CA GLU A 18 3.43 -3.29 6.75
C GLU A 18 3.71 -3.22 8.25
N GLU A 19 2.84 -3.85 9.04
CA GLU A 19 3.06 -4.01 10.47
C GLU A 19 4.41 -4.72 10.75
N GLY A 20 5.14 -4.24 11.76
CA GLY A 20 6.45 -4.76 12.16
C GLY A 20 7.62 -4.25 11.31
N ARG A 21 7.39 -3.46 10.26
CA ARG A 21 8.47 -2.87 9.45
C ARG A 21 8.94 -1.53 10.00
N GLU A 22 10.20 -1.20 9.70
CA GLU A 22 10.75 0.13 9.96
C GLU A 22 10.31 1.14 8.88
N VAL A 23 10.06 2.39 9.28
CA VAL A 23 9.71 3.48 8.37
C VAL A 23 10.52 4.73 8.71
N LEU A 24 11.20 5.29 7.71
CA LEU A 24 11.93 6.55 7.85
C LEU A 24 11.17 7.69 7.18
N LEU A 25 10.66 8.61 7.98
CA LEU A 25 10.11 9.89 7.52
C LEU A 25 11.27 10.89 7.39
N LYS A 26 11.92 10.85 6.22
CA LYS A 26 13.08 11.68 5.91
C LYS A 26 12.67 13.12 5.60
N VAL A 27 13.20 14.09 6.33
CA VAL A 27 12.97 15.52 6.07
C VAL A 27 14.29 16.24 5.80
N LYS A 28 14.22 17.30 5.00
CA LYS A 28 15.31 18.24 4.83
C LYS A 28 14.76 19.64 4.91
N PHE A 29 15.33 20.45 5.80
CA PHE A 29 14.90 21.81 6.03
C PHE A 29 16.12 22.71 6.27
N LYS A 30 15.95 23.99 5.98
CA LYS A 30 16.97 25.02 6.18
C LYS A 30 16.32 26.26 6.80
N GLY A 31 17.12 27.10 7.42
CA GLY A 31 16.72 28.38 7.99
C GLY A 31 17.91 29.04 8.66
N THR A 32 17.82 30.33 8.93
CA THR A 32 18.89 31.06 9.64
C THR A 32 18.24 32.07 10.60
N PRO A 33 18.45 32.02 11.92
CA PRO A 33 19.20 31.01 12.69
C PRO A 33 18.69 29.59 12.47
N THR A 34 19.52 28.59 12.80
CA THR A 34 19.17 27.16 12.65
C THR A 34 17.83 26.89 13.32
N PRO A 35 16.81 26.45 12.56
CA PRO A 35 15.49 26.23 13.10
C PRO A 35 15.46 25.04 14.06
N SER A 36 14.72 25.18 15.15
CA SER A 36 14.31 24.04 15.98
C SER A 36 13.18 23.29 15.28
N PHE A 37 13.05 21.99 15.56
CA PHE A 37 12.02 21.15 14.93
C PHE A 37 11.26 20.32 15.95
N ASN A 38 10.02 19.99 15.63
CA ASN A 38 9.17 19.07 16.39
C ASN A 38 8.32 18.23 15.43
N TRP A 39 8.11 16.97 15.80
CA TRP A 39 7.15 16.09 15.14
C TRP A 39 5.88 15.95 15.99
N TYR A 40 4.75 15.79 15.32
CA TYR A 40 3.46 15.52 15.94
C TYR A 40 2.79 14.35 15.25
N HIS A 41 2.19 13.44 16.00
CA HIS A 41 1.36 12.35 15.51
C HIS A 41 -0.08 12.58 15.94
N ASN A 42 -0.99 12.71 14.99
CA ASN A 42 -2.41 12.98 15.23
C ASN A 42 -2.69 14.19 16.17
N GLY A 43 -1.75 15.15 16.22
CA GLY A 43 -1.83 16.34 17.07
C GLY A 43 -1.01 16.28 18.36
N GLU A 44 -0.56 15.10 18.77
CA GLU A 44 0.27 14.91 19.97
C GLU A 44 1.76 14.99 19.63
N PRO A 45 2.60 15.60 20.48
CA PRO A 45 4.03 15.70 20.21
C PRO A 45 4.69 14.32 20.24
N VAL A 46 5.50 14.01 19.22
CA VAL A 46 6.32 12.79 19.17
C VAL A 46 7.62 13.08 19.91
N THR A 47 7.95 12.21 20.86
CA THR A 47 9.23 12.21 21.57
C THR A 47 10.00 10.94 21.25
N ASP A 48 11.29 10.95 21.55
CA ASP A 48 12.12 9.74 21.46
C ASP A 48 11.59 8.67 22.44
N ASP A 49 11.25 7.50 21.93
CA ASP A 49 10.71 6.37 22.70
C ASP A 49 11.16 5.02 22.11
N TYR A 50 10.53 3.90 22.50
CA TYR A 50 10.89 2.58 21.98
C TYR A 50 10.55 2.38 20.48
N ALA A 51 9.53 3.07 19.98
CA ALA A 51 9.04 2.97 18.63
C ALA A 51 9.51 4.13 17.73
N HIS A 52 9.80 5.29 18.30
CA HIS A 52 10.15 6.54 17.62
C HIS A 52 11.57 6.99 17.97
N GLU A 53 12.40 7.20 16.95
CA GLU A 53 13.74 7.77 17.08
C GLU A 53 13.81 9.10 16.29
N LEU A 54 14.03 10.21 17.00
CA LEU A 54 14.22 11.53 16.40
C LEU A 54 15.69 11.74 16.08
N ARG A 55 16.00 11.80 14.79
CA ARG A 55 17.37 12.01 14.31
C ARG A 55 17.78 13.47 14.36
N GLY A 56 19.07 13.72 14.52
CA GLY A 56 19.64 15.07 14.57
C GLY A 56 19.49 15.89 13.27
N ASP A 57 19.21 15.24 12.15
CA ASP A 57 18.85 15.87 10.87
C ASP A 57 17.36 16.26 10.79
N GLY A 58 16.58 15.99 11.85
CA GLY A 58 15.15 16.19 11.96
C GLY A 58 14.28 15.07 11.39
N SER A 59 14.87 14.02 10.81
CA SER A 59 14.13 12.86 10.33
C SER A 59 13.55 12.05 11.49
N LEU A 60 12.37 11.46 11.29
CA LEU A 60 11.73 10.58 12.27
C LEU A 60 11.82 9.13 11.78
N LEU A 61 12.47 8.26 12.56
CA LEU A 61 12.47 6.82 12.31
C LEU A 61 11.44 6.14 13.21
N LEU A 62 10.58 5.34 12.62
CA LEU A 62 9.72 4.39 13.31
C LEU A 62 10.38 3.02 13.22
N VAL A 63 10.81 2.46 14.35
CA VAL A 63 11.57 1.19 14.39
C VAL A 63 10.68 -0.01 14.07
N SER A 64 9.44 0.00 14.57
CA SER A 64 8.44 -1.03 14.31
C SER A 64 7.06 -0.39 14.21
N VAL A 65 6.55 -0.30 12.98
CA VAL A 65 5.23 0.26 12.71
C VAL A 65 4.14 -0.71 13.18
N GLU A 66 3.11 -0.19 13.84
CA GLU A 66 1.97 -0.94 14.37
C GLU A 66 0.70 -0.17 13.99
N GLU A 67 -0.48 -0.79 14.05
CA GLU A 67 -1.75 -0.11 13.71
C GLU A 67 -1.94 1.19 14.52
N LYS A 68 -1.44 1.26 15.77
CA LYS A 68 -1.49 2.49 16.59
C LYS A 68 -0.63 3.65 16.05
N HIS A 69 0.41 3.35 15.28
CA HIS A 69 1.30 4.34 14.67
C HIS A 69 0.69 4.93 13.38
N LYS A 70 -0.37 4.31 12.85
CA LYS A 70 -1.13 4.88 11.73
C LYS A 70 -1.64 6.28 12.05
N GLY A 71 -1.63 7.16 11.05
CA GLY A 71 -2.21 8.49 11.19
C GLY A 71 -1.40 9.56 10.48
N THR A 72 -1.64 10.81 10.89
CA THR A 72 -1.01 11.97 10.27
C THR A 72 0.17 12.43 11.11
N TYR A 73 1.36 12.39 10.51
CA TYR A 73 2.57 12.95 11.08
C TYR A 73 2.81 14.36 10.54
N ARG A 74 3.02 15.31 11.45
CA ARG A 74 3.27 16.72 11.13
C ARG A 74 4.64 17.13 11.62
N PHE A 75 5.46 17.60 10.70
CA PHE A 75 6.73 18.24 11.01
C PHE A 75 6.53 19.75 11.14
N VAL A 76 7.15 20.35 12.15
CA VAL A 76 7.14 21.79 12.39
C VAL A 76 8.57 22.24 12.59
N ALA A 77 9.03 23.20 11.78
CA ALA A 77 10.31 23.87 11.97
C ALA A 77 10.10 25.36 12.27
N ASN A 78 10.82 25.87 13.26
CA ASN A 78 10.65 27.22 13.80
C ASN A 78 12.00 27.90 14.04
N ASN A 79 12.10 29.17 13.66
CA ASN A 79 13.17 30.07 14.09
C ASN A 79 12.62 31.48 14.36
N ASP A 80 13.52 32.41 14.70
CA ASP A 80 13.17 33.81 15.01
C ASP A 80 12.51 34.57 13.83
N ALA A 81 12.72 34.14 12.59
CA ALA A 81 12.04 34.71 11.43
C ALA A 81 10.61 34.16 11.28
N GLY A 82 10.32 32.93 11.73
CA GLY A 82 8.98 32.36 11.66
C GLY A 82 8.93 30.83 11.72
N THR A 83 7.77 30.29 11.35
CA THR A 83 7.44 28.87 11.48
C THR A 83 6.89 28.30 10.17
N VAL A 84 7.29 27.08 9.83
CA VAL A 84 6.82 26.30 8.69
C VAL A 84 6.44 24.90 9.17
N ASN A 85 5.45 24.29 8.53
CA ASN A 85 5.03 22.93 8.84
C ASN A 85 4.55 22.18 7.59
N GLN A 86 4.68 20.85 7.63
CA GLN A 86 4.20 19.96 6.58
C GLN A 86 3.72 18.64 7.19
N GLN A 87 2.80 17.95 6.52
CA GLN A 87 2.14 16.75 7.01
C GLN A 87 2.24 15.60 6.01
N VAL A 88 2.29 14.38 6.54
CA VAL A 88 2.30 13.11 5.80
C VAL A 88 1.40 12.11 6.48
N VAL A 89 0.68 11.29 5.71
CA VAL A 89 -0.12 10.20 6.26
C VAL A 89 0.69 8.90 6.24
N LEU A 90 0.80 8.24 7.39
CA LEU A 90 1.29 6.87 7.52
C LEU A 90 0.11 5.92 7.59
N THR A 91 0.04 5.00 6.62
CA THR A 91 -0.90 3.88 6.60
C THR A 91 -0.17 2.59 6.93
N VAL A 92 -0.80 1.75 7.74
CA VAL A 92 -0.28 0.43 8.10
C VAL A 92 -1.12 -0.61 7.39
N ALA A 93 -0.48 -1.42 6.57
CA ALA A 93 -1.07 -2.59 5.94
C ALA A 93 -0.80 -3.79 6.85
N VAL A 94 -1.86 -4.38 7.39
CA VAL A 94 -1.75 -5.72 7.94
C VAL A 94 -1.63 -6.64 6.73
N GLU A 95 -0.52 -7.39 6.60
CA GLU A 95 -0.48 -8.48 5.64
C GLU A 95 -1.62 -9.42 6.03
N GLU A 96 -2.75 -9.33 5.33
CA GLU A 96 -3.79 -10.33 5.46
C GLU A 96 -3.12 -11.64 5.07
N ALA A 97 -2.79 -12.44 6.08
CA ALA A 97 -2.46 -13.83 5.89
C ALA A 97 -3.57 -14.36 4.99
N ARG A 98 -3.23 -14.64 3.73
CA ARG A 98 -4.03 -15.48 2.86
C ARG A 98 -4.26 -16.75 3.66
N MET A 99 -5.38 -16.83 4.37
CA MET A 99 -5.80 -18.09 4.94
C MET A 99 -5.89 -19.04 3.74
N PRO A 100 -5.13 -20.15 3.69
CA PRO A 100 -5.51 -21.21 2.79
C PRO A 100 -6.91 -21.62 3.21
N SER A 101 -7.91 -21.29 2.39
CA SER A 101 -9.27 -21.76 2.57
C SER A 101 -9.24 -23.28 2.61
N ASN A 102 -9.40 -23.86 3.79
CA ASN A 102 -9.51 -25.29 3.98
C ASN A 102 -10.99 -25.61 4.17
N ASP A 103 -11.69 -25.78 3.05
CA ASP A 103 -12.97 -26.49 2.94
C ASP A 103 -12.97 -27.13 1.54
N THR A 104 -12.78 -28.43 1.39
CA THR A 104 -13.90 -29.36 1.36
C THR A 104 -13.39 -30.81 1.45
N SER A 105 -13.95 -31.55 2.40
CA SER A 105 -14.05 -33.02 2.46
C SER A 105 -13.44 -33.80 1.27
N ALA A 106 -12.26 -34.37 1.47
CA ALA A 106 -11.79 -35.49 0.66
C ALA A 106 -12.62 -36.73 1.03
N GLY A 107 -13.68 -36.97 0.25
CA GLY A 107 -14.38 -38.24 0.20
C GLY A 107 -13.39 -39.39 0.00
N LYS A 108 -13.47 -40.34 0.92
CA LYS A 108 -12.69 -41.57 0.97
C LYS A 108 -13.03 -42.47 -0.23
N SER A 109 -12.00 -43.16 -0.71
CA SER A 109 -12.05 -44.48 -1.36
C SER A 109 -12.45 -44.52 -2.83
N GLY A 110 -11.47 -44.88 -3.66
CA GLY A 110 -11.63 -45.10 -5.08
C GLY A 110 -12.57 -46.26 -5.41
N LYS A 111 -13.11 -46.18 -6.63
CA LYS A 111 -13.73 -47.32 -7.32
C LYS A 111 -13.31 -47.25 -8.78
N ASN A 112 -12.53 -48.25 -9.19
CA ASN A 112 -12.34 -48.61 -10.58
C ASN A 112 -13.71 -48.78 -11.25
N LEU A 113 -13.97 -48.02 -12.31
CA LEU A 113 -15.03 -48.32 -13.26
C LEU A 113 -14.43 -48.18 -14.67
N ILE A 114 -14.22 -49.34 -15.29
CA ILE A 114 -13.94 -49.48 -16.72
C ILE A 114 -15.11 -48.89 -17.52
N PRO A 115 -14.88 -48.01 -18.51
CA PRO A 115 -15.96 -47.54 -19.37
C PRO A 115 -16.30 -48.65 -20.38
N VAL A 116 -17.49 -49.24 -20.23
CA VAL A 116 -18.05 -50.23 -21.15
C VAL A 116 -19.03 -49.56 -22.11
N GLU A 117 -18.52 -48.84 -23.11
CA GLU A 117 -19.25 -48.60 -24.36
C GLU A 117 -18.26 -48.60 -25.53
N GLN A 118 -17.92 -49.81 -25.96
CA GLN A 118 -17.46 -50.10 -27.31
C GLN A 118 -18.74 -50.31 -28.14
N PHE A 119 -19.01 -49.48 -29.16
CA PHE A 119 -19.43 -49.90 -30.51
C PHE A 119 -19.78 -48.68 -31.40
N GLY A 120 -18.94 -48.47 -32.42
CA GLY A 120 -19.21 -47.73 -33.66
C GLY A 120 -19.03 -46.21 -33.58
N GLU A 121 -18.44 -45.51 -34.54
CA GLU A 121 -17.72 -45.84 -35.76
C GLU A 121 -17.08 -44.52 -36.27
N PHE A 122 -15.88 -44.61 -36.84
CA PHE A 122 -15.33 -43.79 -37.93
C PHE A 122 -15.00 -42.27 -37.79
N VAL A 123 -13.67 -42.02 -37.87
CA VAL A 123 -12.91 -41.01 -38.66
C VAL A 123 -12.92 -39.53 -38.23
N ALA A 124 -11.74 -39.03 -37.81
CA ALA A 124 -11.01 -37.96 -38.52
C ALA A 124 -9.62 -37.66 -37.93
N ASN A 125 -8.60 -38.01 -38.72
CA ASN A 125 -7.29 -37.38 -38.95
C ASN A 125 -6.97 -36.05 -38.23
N GLY A 126 -5.72 -35.89 -37.76
CA GLY A 126 -5.16 -34.55 -37.57
C GLY A 126 -3.92 -34.45 -36.71
N HIS A 127 -2.76 -34.43 -37.37
CA HIS A 127 -1.40 -34.34 -36.84
C HIS A 127 -1.09 -33.01 -36.11
N ALA A 128 -0.24 -33.11 -35.08
CA ALA A 128 0.24 -32.04 -34.21
C ALA A 128 1.03 -30.90 -34.92
N LYS A 129 0.99 -29.70 -34.31
CA LYS A 129 2.00 -28.61 -34.31
C LYS A 129 1.33 -27.44 -33.56
N GLY A 130 1.78 -26.92 -32.42
CA GLY A 130 3.15 -26.73 -31.94
C GLY A 130 3.51 -25.26 -32.13
N ASN A 131 3.79 -24.55 -31.02
CA ASN A 131 4.55 -23.29 -30.85
C ASN A 131 3.83 -22.15 -30.08
N GLU A 132 3.96 -22.18 -28.75
CA GLU A 132 3.83 -20.97 -27.95
C GLU A 132 5.02 -20.06 -28.25
N GLY A 133 4.74 -18.87 -28.77
CA GLY A 133 5.72 -17.84 -29.04
C GLY A 133 5.06 -16.48 -29.06
N PHE A 134 5.82 -15.51 -28.56
CA PHE A 134 5.61 -14.06 -28.59
C PHE A 134 4.74 -13.49 -27.46
N ARG A 135 5.38 -13.01 -26.39
CA ARG A 135 6.11 -11.73 -26.24
C ARG A 135 5.16 -10.60 -25.81
N ASN A 136 5.40 -10.17 -24.57
CA ASN A 136 5.63 -8.80 -24.11
C ASN A 136 4.68 -7.68 -24.59
N GLN A 137 4.23 -6.92 -23.59
CA GLN A 137 4.54 -5.48 -23.39
C GLN A 137 3.39 -4.46 -23.50
N PHE A 138 3.40 -3.59 -22.49
CA PHE A 138 2.87 -2.22 -22.37
C PHE A 138 1.34 -2.06 -22.28
N MET A 139 0.77 -1.60 -21.15
CA MET A 139 0.64 -0.19 -20.71
C MET A 139 0.07 0.66 -21.87
N VAL A 140 -1.04 1.40 -21.79
CA VAL A 140 -1.43 2.45 -20.83
C VAL A 140 -2.89 2.85 -21.13
N ARG A 141 -3.56 3.48 -20.15
CA ARG A 141 -4.66 4.50 -20.21
C ARG A 141 -5.93 4.02 -19.50
N SER A 142 -6.15 4.29 -18.21
CA SER A 142 -6.37 5.59 -17.53
C SER A 142 -7.32 6.51 -18.32
N ILE A 143 -8.55 6.66 -17.82
CA ILE A 143 -9.25 7.93 -17.56
C ILE A 143 -10.49 7.63 -16.70
N SER A 144 -10.61 8.42 -15.64
CA SER A 144 -11.54 8.35 -14.53
C SER A 144 -12.90 9.02 -14.81
N PHE A 145 -13.77 8.92 -13.80
CA PHE A 145 -14.79 9.89 -13.35
C PHE A 145 -16.29 9.63 -13.67
N THR A 146 -17.04 9.47 -12.57
CA THR A 146 -18.44 9.89 -12.31
C THR A 146 -19.56 9.11 -13.02
N LEU A 147 -20.68 8.73 -12.41
CA LEU A 147 -21.48 9.33 -11.33
C LEU A 147 -22.40 8.27 -10.71
N PHE A 148 -22.72 8.51 -9.44
CA PHE A 148 -23.91 8.05 -8.74
C PHE A 148 -25.18 8.13 -9.62
N ALA A 149 -26.03 7.11 -9.58
CA ALA A 149 -27.45 7.24 -9.27
C ALA A 149 -28.18 5.92 -9.55
N SER A 150 -28.69 5.33 -8.46
CA SER A 150 -30.04 4.78 -8.34
C SER A 150 -30.90 4.77 -9.62
N TYR A 151 -31.27 3.58 -10.10
CA TYR A 151 -32.63 3.33 -10.58
C TYR A 151 -32.93 1.83 -10.55
N VAL A 152 -33.84 1.47 -9.64
CA VAL A 152 -34.73 0.30 -9.72
C VAL A 152 -35.33 0.24 -11.13
N ILE A 153 -35.38 -0.92 -11.79
CA ILE A 153 -36.51 -1.35 -12.65
C ILE A 153 -36.33 -2.83 -13.03
N LEU A 154 -37.31 -3.61 -12.57
CA LEU A 154 -37.93 -4.82 -13.11
C LEU A 154 -37.16 -5.72 -14.09
N CYS A 155 -37.15 -7.02 -13.76
CA CYS A 155 -37.63 -8.11 -14.62
C CYS A 155 -37.94 -9.32 -13.71
N TYR A 156 -39.09 -9.33 -13.02
CA TYR A 156 -40.13 -10.31 -13.35
C TYR A 156 -40.32 -10.46 -14.86
N PHE A 157 -40.08 -11.65 -15.42
CA PHE A 157 -40.91 -12.21 -16.47
C PHE A 157 -40.69 -13.73 -16.60
N CYS A 158 -41.81 -14.44 -16.41
CA CYS A 158 -42.21 -15.78 -16.83
C CYS A 158 -41.33 -17.01 -16.55
#